data_AF-A0AAE7E4Q4-F1
#
_entry.id   AF-A0AAE7E4Q4-F1
#
_cell.length_a   1.000
_cell.length_b   1.000
_cell.length_c   1.000
_cell.angle_alpha   90.00
_cell.angle_beta   90.00
_cell.angle_gamma   90.00
#
_symmetry.space_group_name_H-M   'P 1'
#
loop_
_entity.id
_entity.type
_entity.pdbx_description
1 polymer ?
#
loop_
_entity_poly.entity_id
_entity_poly.type
_entity_poly.pdbx_seq_one_letter_code
_entity_poly.pdbx_strand_id
1 'polypeptide(L)'
;MIKKLAFILCLTCFLWAENTVKPNDNSVPTVDKKDKAEVKQIEQNLITEKYEEAQKELELKKKQELDDLKTKEQNMQNMAQINTLLESIAKIDTELKDNILLKRYSNYSSYSKISTELAILKDSLKRKTNASDELTYQLHNKIRVKENELELIDEYKGSPIGGLINPPEIDKYENITNPFGIINALSHIKKLENNKKIFKTLDMDIDYLTIKLDEELLLYLELFNLDQKPEYKEKITFLDKQKKDFVMVLEIVSTTEEVYTRKIEQVILEIKNQISQQIQKMIVIFIIIVVLSLIAFLVKLALKRYFSQNENYYMVNKIINFTLVFLILMVILFSYIDNVSYLVTILGFASAGIAIALKDWFMSIFGWMVIVTSGSIQVGDRIKVSKGNVETVGDVLDISLFKITIREDITLTSYTTNRRTGRIFFIPNNYIFSELIANYTHSGLRTVWDGIDITITYDSNYKKAQKISREILKHYSKGYTDMTRKQLSKMRNKYQLRATGVEPRVYTFVEPHGIVISSWYLTNSYAALVLRSTISPEILDAFMKEDDIHIAYPTSQININRTDNPYGPASKSKIVPKDLEDEIIQR
;
A
#
# COMPACT_ATOMS: atom_id res chain seq x y z
N MET A 1 62.66 -46.03 10.50
CA MET A 1 63.07 -47.42 10.20
C MET A 1 64.13 -47.36 9.10
N ILE A 2 65.40 -47.67 9.36
CA ILE A 2 66.03 -49.01 9.15
C ILE A 2 66.02 -49.35 7.65
N LYS A 3 67.13 -49.33 6.86
CA LYS A 3 68.51 -49.89 7.03
C LYS A 3 69.54 -49.02 6.28
N LYS A 4 70.77 -48.78 6.82
CA LYS A 4 72.08 -49.43 6.48
C LYS A 4 72.45 -49.39 4.98
N LEU A 5 73.67 -49.05 4.52
CA LEU A 5 75.02 -48.84 5.12
C LEU A 5 75.68 -47.66 4.33
N ALA A 6 76.87 -47.09 4.58
CA ALA A 6 78.00 -47.31 5.51
C ALA A 6 78.68 -45.96 5.88
N PHE A 7 79.87 -45.95 6.51
CA PHE A 7 80.52 -44.71 7.00
C PHE A 7 82.06 -44.88 7.18
N ILE A 8 82.86 -43.88 6.76
CA ILE A 8 84.19 -43.46 7.31
C ILE A 8 85.39 -44.45 7.26
N LEU A 9 86.70 -44.08 7.34
CA LEU A 9 87.53 -42.94 6.87
C LEU A 9 89.03 -43.23 7.25
N CYS A 10 90.00 -42.78 6.43
CA CYS A 10 91.41 -42.40 6.75
C CYS A 10 92.41 -43.22 7.64
N LEU A 11 93.65 -43.37 7.10
CA LEU A 11 95.00 -43.27 7.74
C LEU A 11 95.40 -44.30 8.85
N THR A 12 96.68 -44.69 9.12
CA THR A 12 98.04 -44.22 8.70
C THR A 12 99.14 -45.32 8.85
N CYS A 13 100.29 -45.15 8.17
CA CYS A 13 101.69 -45.48 8.58
C CYS A 13 102.28 -46.92 8.69
N PHE A 14 103.17 -47.25 7.72
CA PHE A 14 104.66 -47.42 7.82
C PHE A 14 105.39 -48.56 8.60
N LEU A 15 106.53 -49.03 7.99
CA LEU A 15 107.66 -49.88 8.49
C LEU A 15 107.37 -51.42 8.63
N TRP A 16 108.30 -52.37 8.38
CA TRP A 16 109.69 -52.35 7.87
C TRP A 16 110.11 -53.66 7.13
N ALA A 17 111.34 -53.65 6.61
CA ALA A 17 112.08 -54.58 5.74
C ALA A 17 112.30 -56.05 6.22
N GLU A 18 112.71 -56.97 5.31
CA GLU A 18 114.11 -57.44 5.21
C GLU A 18 114.45 -58.35 4.00
N ASN A 19 115.76 -58.56 3.76
CA ASN A 19 116.38 -59.28 2.63
C ASN A 19 116.53 -60.80 2.83
N THR A 20 116.60 -61.56 1.74
CA THR A 20 117.64 -62.59 1.43
C THR A 20 117.66 -62.79 -0.10
N VAL A 21 118.77 -63.05 -0.80
CA VAL A 21 119.60 -64.29 -0.84
C VAL A 21 121.08 -63.97 -1.19
N LYS A 22 121.98 -64.95 -0.93
CA LYS A 22 123.46 -64.88 -0.92
C LYS A 22 124.15 -65.17 -2.30
N PRO A 23 125.50 -65.03 -2.41
CA PRO A 23 126.23 -64.77 -3.69
C PRO A 23 127.00 -65.99 -4.25
N ASN A 24 127.74 -65.82 -5.35
CA ASN A 24 129.18 -66.19 -5.36
C ASN A 24 130.06 -65.50 -6.44
N ASP A 25 131.37 -65.68 -6.27
CA ASP A 25 132.54 -64.99 -6.84
C ASP A 25 133.04 -65.50 -8.23
N ASN A 26 133.65 -64.61 -9.05
CA ASN A 26 135.07 -64.68 -9.50
C ASN A 26 135.48 -63.82 -10.72
N SER A 27 136.72 -63.28 -10.64
CA SER A 27 137.70 -62.94 -11.70
C SER A 27 137.36 -61.98 -12.87
N VAL A 28 137.91 -60.74 -12.82
CA VAL A 28 139.06 -60.20 -13.63
C VAL A 28 139.08 -60.50 -15.17
N PRO A 29 139.40 -59.57 -16.12
CA PRO A 29 140.26 -58.36 -16.01
C PRO A 29 139.87 -57.04 -16.76
N THR A 30 140.65 -55.99 -16.48
CA THR A 30 141.16 -54.88 -17.36
C THR A 30 140.27 -53.87 -18.13
N VAL A 31 140.55 -52.60 -17.79
CA VAL A 31 140.82 -51.42 -18.66
C VAL A 31 139.66 -50.55 -19.19
N ASP A 32 139.88 -49.24 -18.97
CA ASP A 32 139.18 -48.00 -19.35
C ASP A 32 137.64 -47.91 -19.36
N LYS A 33 137.15 -47.29 -18.27
CA LYS A 33 135.85 -46.63 -18.21
C LYS A 33 136.05 -45.16 -17.81
N LYS A 34 135.86 -44.24 -18.77
CA LYS A 34 135.49 -42.85 -18.44
C LYS A 34 134.40 -42.29 -19.37
N ASP A 35 134.50 -42.53 -20.68
CA ASP A 35 133.64 -41.84 -21.66
C ASP A 35 132.29 -42.54 -21.96
N LYS A 36 131.96 -43.63 -21.25
CA LYS A 36 130.67 -44.36 -21.38
C LYS A 36 129.70 -44.15 -20.22
N ALA A 37 130.07 -43.37 -19.22
CA ALA A 37 129.19 -43.03 -18.08
C ALA A 37 128.42 -41.73 -18.33
N GLU A 38 129.10 -40.68 -18.80
CA GLU A 38 128.49 -39.34 -18.97
C GLU A 38 127.41 -39.32 -20.07
N VAL A 39 127.66 -39.93 -21.24
CA VAL A 39 126.65 -40.02 -22.32
C VAL A 39 125.38 -40.74 -21.83
N LYS A 40 125.54 -41.79 -21.02
CA LYS A 40 124.42 -42.59 -20.52
C LYS A 40 123.63 -41.86 -19.42
N GLN A 41 124.30 -41.05 -18.59
CA GLN A 41 123.62 -40.16 -17.65
C GLN A 41 122.91 -39.00 -18.35
N ILE A 42 123.49 -38.41 -19.40
CA ILE A 42 122.87 -37.33 -20.17
C ILE A 42 121.64 -37.85 -20.94
N GLU A 43 121.72 -39.03 -21.58
CA GLU A 43 120.56 -39.67 -22.20
C GLU A 43 119.47 -40.03 -21.19
N GLN A 44 119.83 -40.64 -20.04
CA GLN A 44 118.84 -40.94 -19.01
C GLN A 44 118.17 -39.67 -18.46
N ASN A 45 118.94 -38.62 -18.19
CA ASN A 45 118.42 -37.35 -17.68
C ASN A 45 117.46 -36.69 -18.67
N LEU A 46 117.83 -36.58 -19.96
CA LEU A 46 116.96 -36.07 -21.03
C LEU A 46 115.69 -36.90 -21.22
N ILE A 47 115.77 -38.22 -21.04
CA ILE A 47 114.60 -39.10 -21.10
C ILE A 47 113.71 -38.89 -19.87
N THR A 48 114.24 -38.81 -18.65
CA THR A 48 113.43 -38.50 -17.46
C THR A 48 112.83 -37.09 -17.51
N GLU A 49 113.55 -36.10 -18.00
CA GLU A 49 113.07 -34.72 -18.09
C GLU A 49 111.91 -34.62 -19.09
N LYS A 50 112.05 -35.20 -20.30
CA LYS A 50 110.94 -35.30 -21.25
C LYS A 50 109.80 -36.21 -20.79
N TYR A 51 110.07 -37.24 -19.98
CA TYR A 51 109.05 -38.11 -19.42
C TYR A 51 108.27 -37.41 -18.30
N GLU A 52 108.93 -36.60 -17.47
CA GLU A 52 108.27 -35.73 -16.50
C GLU A 52 107.48 -34.59 -17.16
N GLU A 53 108.00 -33.96 -18.22
CA GLU A 53 107.25 -32.99 -19.02
C GLU A 53 106.00 -33.65 -19.63
N ALA A 54 106.14 -34.82 -20.26
CA ALA A 54 105.01 -35.56 -20.82
C ALA A 54 104.01 -36.03 -19.76
N GLN A 55 104.46 -36.40 -18.55
CA GLN A 55 103.58 -36.72 -17.43
C GLN A 55 102.85 -35.48 -16.90
N LYS A 56 103.53 -34.34 -16.76
CA LYS A 56 102.92 -33.06 -16.37
C LYS A 56 101.91 -32.60 -17.42
N GLU A 57 102.20 -32.75 -18.71
CA GLU A 57 101.29 -32.42 -19.80
C GLU A 57 100.09 -33.38 -19.86
N LEU A 58 100.29 -34.67 -19.56
CA LEU A 58 99.22 -35.67 -19.45
C LEU A 58 98.35 -35.43 -18.20
N GLU A 59 98.92 -35.02 -17.06
CA GLU A 59 98.16 -34.63 -15.87
C GLU A 59 97.40 -33.31 -16.09
N LEU A 60 97.99 -32.35 -16.81
CA LEU A 60 97.31 -31.12 -17.21
C LEU A 60 96.11 -31.44 -18.13
N LYS A 61 96.31 -32.29 -19.14
CA LYS A 61 95.25 -32.78 -20.03
C LYS A 61 94.19 -33.58 -19.28
N LYS A 62 94.56 -34.45 -18.33
CA LYS A 62 93.60 -35.17 -17.47
C LYS A 62 92.85 -34.26 -16.52
N LYS A 63 93.46 -33.21 -16.00
CA LYS A 63 92.76 -32.16 -15.21
C LYS A 63 91.80 -31.38 -16.10
N GLN A 64 92.23 -30.98 -17.30
CA GLN A 64 91.38 -30.31 -18.28
C GLN A 64 90.20 -31.21 -18.70
N GLU A 65 90.43 -32.50 -19.00
CA GLU A 65 89.37 -33.47 -19.29
C GLU A 65 88.45 -33.73 -18.09
N LEU A 66 88.99 -33.82 -16.87
CA LEU A 66 88.19 -34.03 -15.65
C LEU A 66 87.36 -32.79 -15.28
N ASP A 67 87.92 -31.60 -15.45
CA ASP A 67 87.21 -30.35 -15.22
C ASP A 67 86.21 -30.08 -16.37
N ASP A 68 86.52 -30.43 -17.63
CA ASP A 68 85.56 -30.44 -18.74
C ASP A 68 84.43 -31.46 -18.50
N LEU A 69 84.73 -32.64 -17.95
CA LEU A 69 83.75 -33.65 -17.58
C LEU A 69 82.86 -33.17 -16.43
N LYS A 70 83.42 -32.60 -15.37
CA LYS A 70 82.65 -31.98 -14.28
C LYS A 70 81.82 -30.81 -14.77
N THR A 71 82.36 -29.97 -15.64
CA THR A 71 81.64 -28.83 -16.22
C THR A 71 80.52 -29.32 -17.13
N LYS A 72 80.70 -30.43 -17.87
CA LYS A 72 79.63 -31.10 -18.62
C LYS A 72 78.58 -31.75 -17.72
N GLU A 73 78.97 -32.46 -16.66
CA GLU A 73 78.02 -33.03 -15.69
C GLU A 73 77.22 -31.94 -14.97
N GLN A 74 77.88 -30.87 -14.53
CA GLN A 74 77.24 -29.75 -13.85
C GLN A 74 76.36 -28.94 -14.80
N ASN A 75 76.77 -28.73 -16.06
CA ASN A 75 75.88 -28.14 -17.08
C ASN A 75 74.69 -29.06 -17.43
N MET A 76 74.86 -30.39 -17.38
CA MET A 76 73.77 -31.35 -17.61
C MET A 76 72.79 -31.40 -16.43
N GLN A 77 73.30 -31.31 -15.19
CA GLN A 77 72.48 -31.18 -13.97
C GLN A 77 71.75 -29.83 -13.93
N ASN A 78 72.43 -28.73 -14.26
CA ASN A 78 71.80 -27.41 -14.38
C ASN A 78 70.73 -27.41 -15.48
N MET A 79 70.97 -28.02 -16.65
CA MET A 79 69.93 -28.18 -17.68
C MET A 79 68.74 -29.00 -17.20
N ALA A 80 68.96 -30.09 -16.45
CA ALA A 80 67.87 -30.88 -15.88
C ALA A 80 67.04 -30.05 -14.87
N GLN A 81 67.70 -29.29 -13.99
CA GLN A 81 67.05 -28.39 -13.04
C GLN A 81 66.27 -27.27 -13.74
N ILE A 82 66.88 -26.60 -14.72
CA ILE A 82 66.24 -25.57 -15.55
C ILE A 82 64.98 -26.13 -16.23
N ASN A 83 65.02 -27.34 -16.78
CA ASN A 83 63.84 -27.97 -17.38
C ASN A 83 62.74 -28.24 -16.35
N THR A 84 63.08 -28.71 -15.13
CA THR A 84 62.06 -28.90 -14.07
C THR A 84 61.47 -27.59 -13.54
N LEU A 85 62.26 -26.51 -13.49
CA LEU A 85 61.79 -25.17 -13.14
C LEU A 85 60.87 -24.62 -14.24
N LEU A 86 61.25 -24.73 -15.52
CA LEU A 86 60.41 -24.35 -16.65
C LEU A 86 59.08 -25.13 -16.71
N GLU A 87 59.08 -26.43 -16.38
CA GLU A 87 57.85 -27.22 -16.29
C GLU A 87 56.96 -26.76 -15.12
N SER A 88 57.56 -26.30 -14.02
CA SER A 88 56.83 -25.78 -12.86
C SER A 88 56.24 -24.39 -13.12
N ILE A 89 57.01 -23.51 -13.78
CA ILE A 89 56.53 -22.22 -14.28
C ILE A 89 55.39 -22.43 -15.28
N ALA A 90 55.52 -23.36 -16.24
CA ALA A 90 54.48 -23.67 -17.22
C ALA A 90 53.16 -24.18 -16.58
N LYS A 91 53.24 -24.87 -15.42
CA LYS A 91 52.05 -25.26 -14.64
C LYS A 91 51.37 -24.03 -14.03
N ILE A 92 52.14 -23.13 -13.40
CA ILE A 92 51.60 -21.88 -12.84
C ILE A 92 51.01 -21.00 -13.97
N ASP A 93 51.72 -20.85 -15.10
CA ASP A 93 51.23 -20.12 -16.28
C ASP A 93 49.90 -20.71 -16.79
N THR A 94 49.74 -22.04 -16.79
CA THR A 94 48.47 -22.67 -17.21
C THR A 94 47.35 -22.53 -16.20
N GLU A 95 47.63 -22.52 -14.88
CA GLU A 95 46.66 -22.19 -13.83
C GLU A 95 46.21 -20.72 -13.91
N LEU A 96 47.14 -19.80 -14.21
CA LEU A 96 46.91 -18.36 -14.22
C LEU A 96 46.41 -17.80 -15.57
N LYS A 97 46.57 -18.54 -16.68
CA LYS A 97 46.28 -18.11 -18.06
C LYS A 97 44.93 -17.39 -18.24
N ASP A 98 43.90 -17.90 -17.58
CA ASP A 98 42.54 -17.37 -17.72
C ASP A 98 42.06 -16.48 -16.57
N ASN A 99 42.92 -16.21 -15.58
CA ASN A 99 42.60 -15.40 -14.41
C ASN A 99 42.16 -13.97 -14.80
N ILE A 100 40.97 -13.59 -14.33
CA ILE A 100 40.34 -12.29 -14.64
C ILE A 100 41.15 -11.13 -14.04
N LEU A 101 41.69 -11.28 -12.83
CA LEU A 101 42.46 -10.25 -12.15
C LEU A 101 43.77 -9.92 -12.91
N LEU A 102 44.43 -10.92 -13.50
CA LEU A 102 45.61 -10.71 -14.35
C LEU A 102 45.26 -10.01 -15.67
N LYS A 103 44.12 -10.34 -16.28
CA LYS A 103 43.59 -9.62 -17.46
C LYS A 103 43.28 -8.15 -17.10
N ARG A 104 42.70 -7.89 -15.92
CA ARG A 104 42.47 -6.53 -15.38
C ARG A 104 43.79 -5.79 -15.09
N TYR A 105 44.79 -6.46 -14.52
CA TYR A 105 46.13 -5.89 -14.29
C TYR A 105 46.81 -5.47 -15.60
N SER A 106 46.65 -6.24 -16.68
CA SER A 106 47.18 -5.87 -18.00
C SER A 106 46.56 -4.56 -18.53
N ASN A 107 45.26 -4.37 -18.31
CA ASN A 107 44.57 -3.12 -18.61
C ASN A 107 45.04 -1.97 -17.72
N TYR A 108 45.23 -2.19 -16.41
CA TYR A 108 45.83 -1.21 -15.49
C TYR A 108 47.25 -0.80 -15.90
N SER A 109 48.12 -1.75 -16.28
CA SER A 109 49.46 -1.46 -16.77
C SER A 109 49.42 -0.65 -18.07
N SER A 110 48.46 -0.94 -18.95
CA SER A 110 48.22 -0.18 -20.17
C SER A 110 47.72 1.25 -19.86
N TYR A 111 46.77 1.41 -18.94
CA TYR A 111 46.31 2.71 -18.43
C TYR A 111 47.48 3.54 -17.89
N SER A 112 48.32 2.92 -17.04
CA SER A 112 49.50 3.58 -16.46
C SER A 112 50.46 4.07 -17.54
N LYS A 113 50.79 3.23 -18.54
CA LYS A 113 51.63 3.61 -19.69
C LYS A 113 51.03 4.78 -20.48
N ILE A 114 49.77 4.65 -20.93
CA ILE A 114 49.06 5.69 -21.69
C ILE A 114 48.95 6.99 -20.90
N SER A 115 48.72 6.92 -19.59
CA SER A 115 48.67 8.08 -18.70
C SER A 115 50.03 8.79 -18.59
N THR A 116 51.13 8.03 -18.49
CA THR A 116 52.49 8.63 -18.52
C THR A 116 52.85 9.23 -19.88
N GLU A 117 52.50 8.57 -21.00
CA GLU A 117 52.65 9.13 -22.36
C GLU A 117 51.88 10.45 -22.50
N LEU A 118 50.64 10.49 -22.04
CA LEU A 118 49.78 11.67 -22.06
C LEU A 118 50.32 12.79 -21.17
N ALA A 119 50.87 12.48 -20.00
CA ALA A 119 51.53 13.46 -19.14
C ALA A 119 52.76 14.07 -19.84
N ILE A 120 53.60 13.24 -20.49
CA ILE A 120 54.76 13.68 -21.28
C ILE A 120 54.32 14.56 -22.46
N LEU A 121 53.24 14.20 -23.16
CA LEU A 121 52.69 14.99 -24.27
C LEU A 121 52.13 16.35 -23.79
N LYS A 122 51.38 16.37 -22.69
CA LYS A 122 50.83 17.62 -22.09
C LYS A 122 51.94 18.53 -21.57
N ASP A 123 53.01 17.97 -21.01
CA ASP A 123 54.16 18.74 -20.55
C ASP A 123 55.05 19.23 -21.71
N SER A 124 55.16 18.44 -22.78
CA SER A 124 55.80 18.86 -24.04
C SER A 124 55.05 20.00 -24.74
N LEU A 125 53.72 20.06 -24.60
CA LEU A 125 52.89 21.18 -25.04
C LEU A 125 53.17 22.44 -24.18
N LYS A 126 53.18 22.31 -22.85
CA LYS A 126 53.45 23.42 -21.92
C LYS A 126 54.83 24.05 -22.09
N ARG A 127 55.86 23.25 -22.42
CA ARG A 127 57.25 23.72 -22.56
C ARG A 127 57.56 24.43 -23.89
N LYS A 128 56.61 24.55 -24.83
CA LYS A 128 56.81 25.21 -26.13
C LYS A 128 56.03 26.52 -26.24
N THR A 129 56.67 27.64 -25.89
CA THR A 129 56.12 28.99 -26.01
C THR A 129 56.17 29.60 -27.41
N ASN A 130 57.05 29.12 -28.30
CA ASN A 130 57.15 29.55 -29.70
C ASN A 130 57.22 28.31 -30.63
N ALA A 131 56.07 27.80 -31.06
CA ALA A 131 55.98 26.66 -31.98
C ALA A 131 55.04 26.96 -33.14
N SER A 132 55.33 26.39 -34.32
CA SER A 132 54.44 26.47 -35.49
C SER A 132 53.07 25.87 -35.19
N ASP A 133 52.01 26.53 -35.66
CA ASP A 133 50.60 26.15 -35.45
C ASP A 133 50.33 24.67 -35.81
N GLU A 134 50.97 24.17 -36.86
CA GLU A 134 50.83 22.78 -37.31
C GLU A 134 51.36 21.77 -36.29
N LEU A 135 52.51 22.05 -35.66
CA LEU A 135 53.11 21.16 -34.67
C LEU A 135 52.29 21.14 -33.37
N THR A 136 51.72 22.30 -33.01
CA THR A 136 50.79 22.46 -31.90
C THR A 136 49.49 21.69 -32.17
N TYR A 137 48.95 21.75 -33.39
CA TYR A 137 47.79 20.97 -33.82
C TYR A 137 48.03 19.45 -33.80
N GLN A 138 49.20 18.98 -34.27
CA GLN A 138 49.58 17.56 -34.19
C GLN A 138 49.69 17.08 -32.74
N LEU A 139 50.25 17.88 -31.82
CA LEU A 139 50.30 17.57 -30.40
C LEU A 139 48.90 17.51 -29.78
N HIS A 140 48.02 18.47 -30.07
CA HIS A 140 46.62 18.43 -29.61
C HIS A 140 45.88 17.18 -30.09
N ASN A 141 46.06 16.77 -31.35
CA ASN A 141 45.46 15.53 -31.85
C ASN A 141 46.00 14.28 -31.13
N LYS A 142 47.31 14.19 -30.88
CA LYS A 142 47.90 13.08 -30.11
C LYS A 142 47.39 13.05 -28.67
N ILE A 143 47.28 14.21 -28.02
CA ILE A 143 46.69 14.33 -26.67
C ILE A 143 45.25 13.85 -26.69
N ARG A 144 44.41 14.33 -27.62
CA ARG A 144 42.99 13.91 -27.72
C ARG A 144 42.82 12.41 -27.97
N VAL A 145 43.65 11.80 -28.83
CA VAL A 145 43.63 10.34 -29.03
C VAL A 145 43.97 9.60 -27.73
N LYS A 146 44.99 10.07 -27.00
CA LYS A 146 45.38 9.47 -25.70
C LYS A 146 44.37 9.73 -24.58
N GLU A 147 43.63 10.85 -24.63
CA GLU A 147 42.50 11.12 -23.73
C GLU A 147 41.34 10.14 -23.99
N ASN A 148 40.96 9.95 -25.25
CA ASN A 148 39.95 8.96 -25.65
C ASN A 148 40.38 7.51 -25.32
N GLU A 149 41.67 7.17 -25.50
CA GLU A 149 42.21 5.86 -25.09
C GLU A 149 42.05 5.64 -23.58
N LEU A 150 42.33 6.63 -22.72
CA LEU A 150 42.12 6.52 -21.27
C LEU A 150 40.65 6.44 -20.88
N GLU A 151 39.77 7.17 -21.56
CA GLU A 151 38.32 7.15 -21.30
C GLU A 151 37.72 5.75 -21.49
N LEU A 152 38.16 5.01 -22.52
CA LEU A 152 37.73 3.63 -22.80
C LEU A 152 38.14 2.62 -21.71
N ILE A 153 39.13 2.95 -20.87
CA ILE A 153 39.65 2.08 -19.80
C ILE A 153 39.68 2.77 -18.42
N ASP A 154 38.84 3.80 -18.18
CA ASP A 154 38.87 4.55 -16.92
C ASP A 154 38.43 3.72 -15.70
N GLU A 155 37.74 2.58 -15.89
CA GLU A 155 37.47 1.60 -14.81
C GLU A 155 38.75 1.11 -14.13
N TYR A 156 39.89 1.12 -14.83
CA TYR A 156 41.21 0.68 -14.34
C TYR A 156 42.05 1.81 -13.74
N LYS A 157 41.49 3.02 -13.58
CA LYS A 157 42.17 4.16 -12.99
C LYS A 157 42.55 3.90 -11.53
N GLY A 158 43.84 4.03 -11.22
CA GLY A 158 44.34 4.09 -9.84
C GLY A 158 44.42 2.76 -9.08
N SER A 159 43.85 1.66 -9.58
CA SER A 159 43.90 0.34 -8.94
C SER A 159 44.17 -0.78 -9.95
N PRO A 160 45.09 -1.74 -9.64
CA PRO A 160 45.31 -2.97 -10.40
C PRO A 160 44.06 -3.79 -10.75
N ILE A 161 43.04 -3.76 -9.90
CA ILE A 161 41.75 -4.47 -10.12
C ILE A 161 40.63 -3.55 -10.62
N GLY A 162 40.92 -2.26 -10.76
CA GLY A 162 39.96 -1.23 -11.13
C GLY A 162 38.83 -1.07 -10.10
N GLY A 163 37.62 -0.81 -10.59
CA GLY A 163 36.42 -0.61 -9.77
C GLY A 163 36.05 -1.74 -8.81
N LEU A 164 36.58 -2.95 -8.99
CA LEU A 164 36.36 -4.09 -8.06
C LEU A 164 36.90 -3.84 -6.64
N ILE A 165 37.79 -2.87 -6.45
CA ILE A 165 38.28 -2.47 -5.12
C ILE A 165 37.16 -1.87 -4.24
N ASN A 166 36.08 -1.38 -4.84
CA ASN A 166 34.96 -0.80 -4.13
C ASN A 166 33.88 -1.87 -3.89
N PRO A 167 33.45 -2.11 -2.64
CA PRO A 167 32.38 -3.06 -2.37
C PRO A 167 31.02 -2.57 -2.90
N PRO A 168 30.08 -3.46 -3.25
CA PRO A 168 28.77 -3.07 -3.76
C PRO A 168 28.00 -2.15 -2.79
N GLU A 169 27.34 -1.12 -3.31
CA GLU A 169 26.60 -0.18 -2.48
C GLU A 169 25.54 -0.86 -1.59
N ILE A 170 25.41 -0.35 -0.36
CA ILE A 170 24.41 -0.81 0.60
C ILE A 170 23.17 0.08 0.43
N ASP A 171 22.17 -0.42 -0.28
CA ASP A 171 20.88 0.26 -0.47
C ASP A 171 20.26 0.64 0.88
N LYS A 172 19.58 1.80 0.92
CA LYS A 172 18.73 2.15 2.07
C LYS A 172 17.54 1.19 2.10
N TYR A 173 17.33 0.50 3.22
CA TYR A 173 16.18 -0.37 3.42
C TYR A 173 14.98 0.44 3.96
N GLU A 174 13.76 0.03 3.58
CA GLU A 174 12.53 0.65 4.08
C GLU A 174 12.16 0.12 5.48
N ASN A 175 11.55 0.97 6.31
CA ASN A 175 11.08 0.56 7.63
C ASN A 175 9.87 -0.38 7.53
N ILE A 176 9.93 -1.51 8.23
CA ILE A 176 8.88 -2.54 8.21
C ILE A 176 7.69 -2.09 9.09
N THR A 177 6.72 -1.41 8.50
CA THR A 177 5.48 -0.96 9.17
C THR A 177 4.42 -2.06 9.29
N ASN A 178 4.37 -2.98 8.32
CA ASN A 178 3.31 -3.99 8.15
C ASN A 178 3.91 -5.40 7.94
N PRO A 179 3.14 -6.50 8.16
CA PRO A 179 3.65 -7.86 8.07
C PRO A 179 4.08 -8.28 6.65
N PHE A 180 3.53 -7.67 5.59
CA PHE A 180 3.94 -7.97 4.21
C PHE A 180 5.35 -7.46 3.92
N GLY A 181 5.77 -6.35 4.56
CA GLY A 181 7.13 -5.83 4.47
C GLY A 181 8.23 -6.79 4.93
N ILE A 182 7.90 -7.82 5.72
CA ILE A 182 8.83 -8.88 6.13
C ILE A 182 9.37 -9.65 4.91
N ILE A 183 8.55 -9.84 3.86
CA ILE A 183 8.96 -10.56 2.64
C ILE A 183 10.04 -9.77 1.90
N ASN A 184 9.84 -8.46 1.73
CA ASN A 184 10.82 -7.56 1.11
C ASN A 184 12.11 -7.51 1.94
N ALA A 185 11.99 -7.41 3.27
CA ALA A 185 13.11 -7.41 4.20
C ALA A 185 13.96 -8.68 4.12
N LEU A 186 13.35 -9.86 4.02
CA LEU A 186 14.06 -11.13 3.82
C LEU A 186 14.79 -11.19 2.47
N SER A 187 14.20 -10.63 1.41
CA SER A 187 14.85 -10.49 0.10
C SER A 187 16.08 -9.56 0.17
N HIS A 188 15.97 -8.42 0.86
CA HIS A 188 17.11 -7.51 1.10
C HIS A 188 18.22 -8.17 1.91
N ILE A 189 17.90 -8.92 2.99
CA ILE A 189 18.90 -9.71 3.74
C ILE A 189 19.64 -10.68 2.79
N LYS A 190 18.90 -11.39 1.94
CA LYS A 190 19.49 -12.33 0.96
C LYS A 190 20.44 -11.63 -0.03
N LYS A 191 20.07 -10.43 -0.51
CA LYS A 191 20.93 -9.59 -1.37
C LYS A 191 22.22 -9.18 -0.65
N LEU A 192 22.11 -8.72 0.60
CA LEU A 192 23.27 -8.30 1.40
C LEU A 192 24.20 -9.48 1.73
N GLU A 193 23.67 -10.64 2.10
CA GLU A 193 24.46 -11.87 2.31
C GLU A 193 25.21 -12.29 1.03
N ASN A 194 24.58 -12.16 -0.14
CA ASN A 194 25.21 -12.45 -1.42
C ASN A 194 26.30 -11.44 -1.78
N ASN A 195 26.07 -10.14 -1.58
CA ASN A 195 27.08 -9.10 -1.81
C ASN A 195 28.31 -9.28 -0.89
N LYS A 196 28.09 -9.57 0.40
CA LYS A 196 29.14 -9.94 1.35
C LYS A 196 29.94 -11.15 0.84
N LYS A 197 29.26 -12.20 0.38
CA LYS A 197 29.93 -13.40 -0.16
C LYS A 197 30.78 -13.08 -1.39
N ILE A 198 30.29 -12.27 -2.33
CA ILE A 198 31.02 -11.87 -3.55
C ILE A 198 32.30 -11.10 -3.20
N PHE A 199 32.22 -10.13 -2.28
CA PHE A 199 33.39 -9.35 -1.90
C PHE A 199 34.42 -10.18 -1.12
N LYS A 200 33.95 -11.12 -0.29
CA LYS A 200 34.82 -12.09 0.39
C LYS A 200 35.48 -13.10 -0.56
N THR A 201 34.81 -13.52 -1.64
CA THR A 201 35.47 -14.35 -2.66
C THR A 201 36.53 -13.57 -3.44
N LEU A 202 36.31 -12.26 -3.69
CA LEU A 202 37.31 -11.40 -4.33
C LEU A 202 38.58 -11.28 -3.48
N ASP A 203 38.44 -11.09 -2.16
CA ASP A 203 39.57 -11.09 -1.22
C ASP A 203 40.38 -12.40 -1.29
N MET A 204 39.70 -13.55 -1.24
CA MET A 204 40.32 -14.88 -1.37
C MET A 204 40.99 -15.10 -2.75
N ASP A 205 40.38 -14.62 -3.83
CA ASP A 205 40.94 -14.73 -5.19
C ASP A 205 42.22 -13.89 -5.35
N ILE A 206 42.31 -12.74 -4.67
CA ILE A 206 43.49 -11.87 -4.65
C ILE A 206 44.59 -12.46 -3.77
N ASP A 207 44.26 -13.02 -2.61
CA ASP A 207 45.22 -13.73 -1.75
C ASP A 207 45.85 -14.93 -2.47
N TYR A 208 45.02 -15.79 -3.06
CA TYR A 208 45.46 -16.92 -3.88
C TYR A 208 46.37 -16.47 -5.04
N LEU A 209 46.00 -15.42 -5.76
CA LEU A 209 46.82 -14.87 -6.84
C LEU A 209 48.16 -14.31 -6.32
N THR A 210 48.16 -13.65 -5.17
CA THR A 210 49.37 -13.08 -4.56
C THR A 210 50.35 -14.17 -4.15
N ILE A 211 49.85 -15.29 -3.60
CA ILE A 211 50.65 -16.49 -3.30
C ILE A 211 51.23 -17.08 -4.60
N LYS A 212 50.42 -17.24 -5.65
CA LYS A 212 50.86 -17.80 -6.93
C LYS A 212 51.91 -16.93 -7.65
N LEU A 213 51.79 -15.61 -7.58
CA LEU A 213 52.80 -14.68 -8.09
C LEU A 213 54.11 -14.74 -7.30
N ASP A 214 54.07 -15.10 -6.01
CA ASP A 214 55.28 -15.34 -5.22
C ASP A 214 55.96 -16.66 -5.60
N GLU A 215 55.18 -17.74 -5.77
CA GLU A 215 55.68 -19.02 -6.31
C GLU A 215 56.37 -18.82 -7.67
N GLU A 216 55.74 -18.07 -8.59
CA GLU A 216 56.30 -17.75 -9.91
C GLU A 216 57.60 -16.92 -9.80
N LEU A 217 57.61 -15.89 -8.96
CA LEU A 217 58.77 -15.02 -8.73
C LEU A 217 59.97 -15.78 -8.17
N LEU A 218 59.75 -16.68 -7.21
CA LEU A 218 60.78 -17.52 -6.62
C LEU A 218 61.39 -18.48 -7.65
N LEU A 219 60.56 -19.14 -8.46
CA LEU A 219 61.04 -20.03 -9.53
C LEU A 219 61.89 -19.27 -10.57
N TYR A 220 61.51 -18.05 -10.95
CA TYR A 220 62.31 -17.22 -11.85
C TYR A 220 63.63 -16.74 -11.20
N LEU A 221 63.64 -16.44 -9.89
CA LEU A 221 64.87 -16.11 -9.16
C LEU A 221 65.85 -17.30 -9.11
N GLU A 222 65.36 -18.52 -8.84
CA GLU A 222 66.16 -19.74 -8.91
C GLU A 222 66.70 -19.98 -10.32
N LEU A 223 65.86 -19.78 -11.34
CA LEU A 223 66.23 -19.98 -12.74
C LEU A 223 67.27 -18.93 -13.22
N PHE A 224 67.20 -17.68 -12.75
CA PHE A 224 68.23 -16.66 -13.02
C PHE A 224 69.57 -16.94 -12.31
N ASN A 225 69.55 -17.61 -11.15
CA ASN A 225 70.77 -18.04 -10.47
C ASN A 225 71.49 -19.18 -11.24
N LEU A 226 70.73 -20.03 -11.96
CA LEU A 226 71.26 -21.11 -12.79
C LEU A 226 71.66 -20.66 -14.21
N ASP A 227 70.95 -19.69 -14.78
CA ASP A 227 71.14 -19.19 -16.14
C ASP A 227 70.88 -17.69 -16.25
N GLN A 228 71.93 -16.89 -16.41
CA GLN A 228 71.90 -15.42 -16.29
C GLN A 228 71.36 -14.70 -17.55
N LYS A 229 70.28 -15.19 -18.15
CA LYS A 229 69.67 -14.51 -19.32
C LYS A 229 69.03 -13.17 -18.91
N PRO A 230 69.12 -12.13 -19.76
CA PRO A 230 68.46 -10.84 -19.51
C PRO A 230 66.93 -10.96 -19.45
N GLU A 231 66.34 -11.86 -20.23
CA GLU A 231 64.89 -12.13 -20.28
C GLU A 231 64.31 -12.50 -18.91
N TYR A 232 65.02 -13.34 -18.15
CA TYR A 232 64.58 -13.74 -16.81
C TYR A 232 64.68 -12.58 -15.82
N LYS A 233 65.71 -11.74 -15.93
CA LYS A 233 65.85 -10.53 -15.12
C LYS A 233 64.70 -9.55 -15.36
N GLU A 234 64.30 -9.33 -16.62
CA GLU A 234 63.16 -8.48 -16.96
C GLU A 234 61.85 -9.05 -16.38
N LYS A 235 61.60 -10.36 -16.56
CA LYS A 235 60.43 -11.06 -16.01
C LYS A 235 60.39 -11.03 -14.47
N ILE A 236 61.51 -11.20 -13.78
CA ILE A 236 61.63 -11.01 -12.31
C ILE A 236 61.20 -9.60 -11.91
N THR A 237 61.72 -8.56 -12.57
CA THR A 237 61.36 -7.16 -12.23
C THR A 237 59.89 -6.83 -12.52
N PHE A 238 59.31 -7.47 -13.53
CA PHE A 238 57.88 -7.36 -13.83
C PHE A 238 57.03 -8.06 -12.76
N LEU A 239 57.39 -9.28 -12.37
CA LEU A 239 56.68 -10.06 -11.34
C LEU A 239 56.80 -9.44 -9.95
N ASP A 240 57.98 -8.94 -9.55
CA ASP A 240 58.17 -8.23 -8.28
C ASP A 240 57.28 -6.98 -8.21
N LYS A 241 57.18 -6.21 -9.30
CA LYS A 241 56.25 -5.08 -9.37
C LYS A 241 54.79 -5.55 -9.29
N GLN A 242 54.41 -6.54 -10.09
CA GLN A 242 53.05 -7.07 -10.13
C GLN A 242 52.61 -7.61 -8.77
N LYS A 243 53.48 -8.35 -8.08
CA LYS A 243 53.27 -8.83 -6.71
C LYS A 243 53.06 -7.66 -5.75
N LYS A 244 53.92 -6.64 -5.76
CA LYS A 244 53.78 -5.45 -4.90
C LYS A 244 52.47 -4.70 -5.12
N ASP A 245 52.08 -4.52 -6.38
CA ASP A 245 50.82 -3.89 -6.77
C ASP A 245 49.61 -4.73 -6.25
N PHE A 246 49.65 -6.06 -6.34
CA PHE A 246 48.60 -6.94 -5.80
C PHE A 246 48.59 -7.04 -4.27
N VAL A 247 49.74 -7.04 -3.58
CA VAL A 247 49.84 -7.00 -2.11
C VAL A 247 49.19 -5.74 -1.56
N MET A 248 49.40 -4.58 -2.20
CA MET A 248 48.73 -3.33 -1.82
C MET A 248 47.22 -3.40 -2.02
N VAL A 249 46.75 -4.03 -3.09
CA VAL A 249 45.31 -4.27 -3.30
C VAL A 249 44.77 -5.23 -2.25
N LEU A 250 45.48 -6.30 -1.88
CA LEU A 250 45.05 -7.25 -0.85
C LEU A 250 44.88 -6.57 0.51
N GLU A 251 45.80 -5.68 0.91
CA GLU A 251 45.68 -4.90 2.14
C GLU A 251 44.43 -4.00 2.14
N ILE A 252 44.13 -3.35 1.02
CA ILE A 252 42.95 -2.49 0.88
C ILE A 252 41.66 -3.34 0.83
N VAL A 253 41.64 -4.45 0.07
CA VAL A 253 40.46 -5.30 -0.08
C VAL A 253 40.13 -6.04 1.22
N SER A 254 41.11 -6.60 1.93
CA SER A 254 40.89 -7.28 3.21
C SER A 254 40.38 -6.33 4.30
N THR A 255 40.98 -5.13 4.43
CA THR A 255 40.51 -4.12 5.40
C THR A 255 39.14 -3.56 5.05
N THR A 256 38.82 -3.38 3.76
CA THR A 256 37.47 -2.98 3.33
C THR A 256 36.46 -4.11 3.44
N GLU A 257 36.84 -5.39 3.25
CA GLU A 257 35.98 -6.57 3.46
C GLU A 257 35.53 -6.64 4.90
N GLU A 258 36.46 -6.50 5.86
CA GLU A 258 36.12 -6.60 7.27
C GLU A 258 35.13 -5.49 7.68
N VAL A 259 35.39 -4.23 7.27
CA VAL A 259 34.51 -3.10 7.56
C VAL A 259 33.15 -3.24 6.86
N TYR A 260 33.13 -3.70 5.62
CA TYR A 260 31.91 -3.95 4.84
C TYR A 260 31.07 -5.08 5.45
N THR A 261 31.72 -6.18 5.84
CA THR A 261 31.11 -7.32 6.53
C THR A 261 30.46 -6.88 7.85
N ARG A 262 31.17 -6.13 8.70
CA ARG A 262 30.62 -5.58 9.95
C ARG A 262 29.41 -4.67 9.70
N LYS A 263 29.47 -3.81 8.67
CA LYS A 263 28.36 -2.91 8.31
C LYS A 263 27.14 -3.65 7.78
N ILE A 264 27.34 -4.71 6.98
CA ILE A 264 26.26 -5.59 6.53
C ILE A 264 25.62 -6.34 7.70
N GLU A 265 26.42 -6.85 8.64
CA GLU A 265 25.91 -7.54 9.82
C GLU A 265 25.07 -6.62 10.71
N GLN A 266 25.48 -5.37 10.90
CA GLN A 266 24.67 -4.36 11.58
C GLN A 266 23.32 -4.15 10.88
N VAL A 267 23.32 -3.90 9.56
CA VAL A 267 22.08 -3.68 8.79
C VAL A 267 21.15 -4.91 8.85
N ILE A 268 21.70 -6.12 8.72
CA ILE A 268 20.94 -7.37 8.85
C ILE A 268 20.35 -7.51 10.26
N LEU A 269 21.08 -7.10 11.31
CA LEU A 269 20.61 -7.12 12.70
C LEU A 269 19.47 -6.11 12.92
N GLU A 270 19.59 -4.89 12.40
CA GLU A 270 18.53 -3.87 12.45
C GLU A 270 17.25 -4.36 11.76
N ILE A 271 17.37 -4.91 10.54
CA ILE A 271 16.24 -5.50 9.81
C ILE A 271 15.62 -6.67 10.59
N LYS A 272 16.44 -7.59 11.14
CA LYS A 272 15.95 -8.71 11.97
C LYS A 272 15.22 -8.22 13.22
N ASN A 273 15.65 -7.12 13.83
CA ASN A 273 14.97 -6.51 14.97
C ASN A 273 13.59 -5.95 14.55
N GLN A 274 13.50 -5.25 13.42
CA GLN A 274 12.20 -4.78 12.89
C GLN A 274 11.25 -5.94 12.56
N ILE A 275 11.75 -7.03 11.96
CA ILE A 275 10.97 -8.27 11.73
C ILE A 275 10.47 -8.84 13.06
N SER A 276 11.33 -8.92 14.09
CA SER A 276 10.97 -9.43 15.41
C SER A 276 9.86 -8.60 16.07
N GLN A 277 9.93 -7.27 16.00
CA GLN A 277 8.88 -6.38 16.52
C GLN A 277 7.54 -6.58 15.81
N GLN A 278 7.54 -6.78 14.49
CA GLN A 278 6.31 -7.04 13.73
C GLN A 278 5.71 -8.43 14.02
N ILE A 279 6.56 -9.45 14.23
CA ILE A 279 6.11 -10.77 14.71
C ILE A 279 5.49 -10.66 16.12
N GLN A 280 6.11 -9.91 17.03
CA GLN A 280 5.54 -9.65 18.36
C GLN A 280 4.17 -8.95 18.28
N LYS A 281 4.05 -7.89 17.46
CA LYS A 281 2.75 -7.24 17.20
C LYS A 281 1.71 -8.24 16.70
N MET A 282 2.05 -9.09 15.72
CA MET A 282 1.14 -10.11 15.17
C MET A 282 0.69 -11.13 16.21
N ILE A 283 1.59 -11.58 17.10
CA ILE A 283 1.25 -12.48 18.21
C ILE A 283 0.30 -11.81 19.20
N VAL A 284 0.52 -10.53 19.54
CA VAL A 284 -0.38 -9.77 20.43
C VAL A 284 -1.78 -9.62 19.81
N ILE A 285 -1.87 -9.27 18.52
CA ILE A 285 -3.14 -9.21 17.78
C ILE A 285 -3.86 -10.57 17.82
N PHE A 286 -3.14 -11.66 17.57
CA PHE A 286 -3.70 -13.01 17.61
C PHE A 286 -4.24 -13.37 19.00
N ILE A 287 -3.52 -13.06 20.07
CA ILE A 287 -3.97 -13.25 21.46
C ILE A 287 -5.24 -12.44 21.73
N ILE A 288 -5.31 -11.18 21.30
CA ILE A 288 -6.51 -10.34 21.45
C ILE A 288 -7.72 -10.96 20.73
N ILE A 289 -7.53 -11.47 19.50
CA ILE A 289 -8.60 -12.14 18.73
C ILE A 289 -9.08 -13.41 19.45
N VAL A 290 -8.16 -14.23 19.98
CA VAL A 290 -8.49 -15.43 20.77
C VAL A 290 -9.28 -15.05 22.04
N VAL A 291 -8.86 -14.01 22.77
CA VAL A 291 -9.57 -13.52 23.97
C VAL A 291 -10.97 -13.00 23.62
N LEU A 292 -11.12 -12.21 22.55
CA LEU A 292 -12.43 -11.73 22.09
C LEU A 292 -13.35 -12.89 21.68
N SER A 293 -12.81 -13.90 20.99
CA SER A 293 -13.55 -15.11 20.61
C SER A 293 -13.99 -15.93 21.83
N LEU A 294 -13.12 -16.07 22.83
CA LEU A 294 -13.43 -16.74 24.11
C LEU A 294 -14.52 -15.99 24.89
N ILE A 295 -14.44 -14.67 24.98
CA ILE A 295 -15.48 -13.83 25.61
C ILE A 295 -16.81 -14.02 24.87
N ALA A 296 -16.83 -13.94 23.54
CA ALA A 296 -18.04 -14.15 22.75
C ALA A 296 -18.62 -15.57 22.92
N PHE A 297 -17.78 -16.59 23.08
CA PHE A 297 -18.20 -17.95 23.38
C PHE A 297 -18.84 -18.07 24.78
N LEU A 298 -18.21 -17.50 25.81
CA LEU A 298 -18.74 -17.48 27.18
C LEU A 298 -20.08 -16.74 27.26
N VAL A 299 -20.21 -15.60 26.57
CA VAL A 299 -21.46 -14.83 26.48
C VAL A 299 -22.57 -15.66 25.82
N LYS A 300 -22.29 -16.37 24.72
CA LYS A 300 -23.26 -17.30 24.09
C LYS A 300 -23.69 -18.42 25.04
N LEU A 301 -22.75 -19.00 25.78
CA LEU A 301 -23.01 -20.11 26.72
C LEU A 301 -23.91 -19.63 27.87
N ALA A 302 -23.65 -18.45 28.43
CA ALA A 302 -24.50 -17.84 29.44
C ALA A 302 -25.92 -17.53 28.91
N LEU A 303 -26.02 -16.94 27.71
CA LEU A 303 -27.31 -16.58 27.10
C LEU A 303 -28.14 -17.79 26.67
N LYS A 304 -27.50 -18.90 26.26
CA LYS A 304 -28.19 -20.18 26.01
C LYS A 304 -28.93 -20.69 27.24
N ARG A 305 -28.38 -20.46 28.44
CA ARG A 305 -29.01 -20.86 29.72
C ARG A 305 -30.21 -19.99 30.10
N TYR A 306 -30.27 -18.74 29.63
CA TYR A 306 -31.38 -17.81 29.89
C TYR A 306 -32.51 -17.87 28.84
N PHE A 307 -32.21 -18.09 27.56
CA PHE A 307 -33.17 -17.98 26.45
C PHE A 307 -33.59 -19.31 25.82
N SER A 308 -33.60 -20.40 26.59
CA SER A 308 -33.68 -21.80 26.09
C SER A 308 -35.00 -22.22 25.39
N GLN A 309 -35.94 -21.30 25.12
CA GLN A 309 -37.23 -21.59 24.47
C GLN A 309 -37.66 -20.58 23.38
N ASN A 310 -36.83 -19.61 22.96
CA ASN A 310 -37.29 -18.51 22.09
C ASN A 310 -36.51 -18.34 20.77
N GLU A 311 -37.23 -17.91 19.72
CA GLU A 311 -36.69 -17.45 18.42
C GLU A 311 -35.58 -16.40 18.58
N ASN A 312 -35.67 -15.59 19.66
CA ASN A 312 -34.69 -14.58 20.05
C ASN A 312 -33.25 -15.12 20.18
N TYR A 313 -33.04 -16.40 20.51
CA TYR A 313 -31.68 -16.96 20.62
C TYR A 313 -30.92 -16.92 19.29
N TYR A 314 -31.61 -17.13 18.15
CA TYR A 314 -30.99 -17.02 16.82
C TYR A 314 -30.56 -15.57 16.51
N MET A 315 -31.43 -14.59 16.82
CA MET A 315 -31.13 -13.18 16.65
C MET A 315 -29.96 -12.73 17.53
N VAL A 316 -29.95 -13.13 18.81
CA VAL A 316 -28.86 -12.83 19.75
C VAL A 316 -27.54 -13.42 19.28
N ASN A 317 -27.50 -14.68 18.82
CA ASN A 317 -26.28 -15.30 18.30
C ASN A 317 -25.77 -14.60 17.02
N LYS A 318 -26.69 -14.15 16.14
CA LYS A 318 -26.35 -13.34 14.96
C LYS A 318 -25.73 -11.99 15.35
N ILE A 319 -26.30 -11.31 16.35
CA ILE A 319 -25.74 -10.04 16.87
C ILE A 319 -24.34 -10.28 17.45
N ILE A 320 -24.14 -11.29 18.30
CA ILE A 320 -22.82 -11.58 18.90
C ILE A 320 -21.78 -11.90 17.82
N ASN A 321 -22.13 -12.69 16.79
CA ASN A 321 -21.24 -12.95 15.66
C ASN A 321 -20.88 -11.67 14.90
N PHE A 322 -21.86 -10.81 14.60
CA PHE A 322 -21.62 -9.55 13.91
C PHE A 322 -20.72 -8.62 14.74
N THR A 323 -20.99 -8.47 16.04
CA THR A 323 -20.16 -7.68 16.95
C THR A 323 -18.74 -8.24 17.07
N LEU A 324 -18.57 -9.58 17.13
CA LEU A 324 -17.24 -10.20 17.16
C LEU A 324 -16.45 -9.92 15.89
N VAL A 325 -17.04 -10.12 14.70
CA VAL A 325 -16.39 -9.84 13.41
C VAL A 325 -16.05 -8.35 13.28
N PHE A 326 -16.95 -7.46 13.69
CA PHE A 326 -16.71 -6.02 13.72
C PHE A 326 -15.55 -5.64 14.65
N LEU A 327 -15.49 -6.20 15.87
CA LEU A 327 -14.39 -5.94 16.80
C LEU A 327 -13.05 -6.48 16.29
N ILE A 328 -13.02 -7.68 15.69
CA ILE A 328 -11.81 -8.24 15.06
C ILE A 328 -11.32 -7.31 13.93
N LEU A 329 -12.22 -6.86 13.06
CA LEU A 329 -11.89 -5.92 11.98
C LEU A 329 -11.34 -4.61 12.53
N MET A 330 -11.94 -4.06 13.59
CA MET A 330 -11.44 -2.86 14.27
C MET A 330 -10.04 -3.09 14.87
N VAL A 331 -9.80 -4.18 15.60
CA VAL A 331 -8.48 -4.49 16.18
C VAL A 331 -7.40 -4.56 15.10
N ILE A 332 -7.67 -5.23 13.98
CA ILE A 332 -6.73 -5.32 12.85
C ILE A 332 -6.49 -3.93 12.24
N LEU A 333 -7.55 -3.15 12.01
CA LEU A 333 -7.46 -1.81 11.43
C LEU A 333 -6.65 -0.86 12.33
N PHE A 334 -6.98 -0.78 13.62
CA PHE A 334 -6.29 0.09 14.58
C PHE A 334 -4.85 -0.33 14.84
N SER A 335 -4.52 -1.63 14.83
CA SER A 335 -3.18 -2.11 15.17
C SER A 335 -2.11 -1.83 14.09
N TYR A 336 -2.50 -1.42 12.88
CA TYR A 336 -1.59 -1.08 11.78
C TYR A 336 -1.73 0.39 11.31
N ILE A 337 -2.42 1.23 12.07
CA ILE A 337 -2.41 2.69 11.86
C ILE A 337 -1.25 3.29 12.65
N ASP A 338 -0.12 3.51 11.99
CA ASP A 338 1.05 4.17 12.59
C ASP A 338 0.84 5.70 12.78
N ASN A 339 -0.09 6.32 12.04
CA ASN A 339 -0.36 7.76 12.10
C ASN A 339 -1.82 8.07 12.50
N VAL A 340 -1.99 8.54 13.74
CA VAL A 340 -3.27 8.95 14.35
C VAL A 340 -3.99 10.01 13.51
N SER A 341 -3.28 10.84 12.74
CA SER A 341 -3.92 11.84 11.87
C SER A 341 -4.79 11.22 10.78
N TYR A 342 -4.39 10.09 10.17
CA TYR A 342 -5.22 9.42 9.17
C TYR A 342 -6.49 8.84 9.79
N LEU A 343 -6.38 8.33 11.02
CA LEU A 343 -7.55 7.90 11.79
C LEU A 343 -8.54 9.05 11.98
N VAL A 344 -8.07 10.21 12.44
CA VAL A 344 -8.94 11.39 12.66
C VAL A 344 -9.63 11.81 11.37
N THR A 345 -8.93 11.81 10.24
CA THR A 345 -9.53 12.12 8.92
C THR A 345 -10.59 11.10 8.52
N ILE A 346 -10.30 9.80 8.61
CA ILE A 346 -11.23 8.72 8.24
C ILE A 346 -12.46 8.74 9.16
N LEU A 347 -12.27 8.87 10.48
CA LEU A 347 -13.37 8.98 11.44
C LEU A 347 -14.18 10.26 11.23
N GLY A 348 -13.56 11.38 10.83
CA GLY A 348 -14.27 12.61 10.48
C GLY A 348 -15.24 12.41 9.32
N PHE A 349 -14.76 11.88 8.20
CA PHE A 349 -15.61 11.57 7.04
C PHE A 349 -16.67 10.50 7.35
N ALA A 350 -16.29 9.41 8.04
CA ALA A 350 -17.22 8.35 8.41
C ALA A 350 -18.31 8.87 9.37
N SER A 351 -17.95 9.70 10.35
CA SER A 351 -18.91 10.31 11.29
C SER A 351 -19.88 11.24 10.59
N ALA A 352 -19.42 12.05 9.63
CA ALA A 352 -20.29 12.90 8.81
C ALA A 352 -21.28 12.05 7.98
N GLY A 353 -20.81 10.99 7.33
CA GLY A 353 -21.66 10.05 6.59
C GLY A 353 -22.71 9.34 7.48
N ILE A 354 -22.28 8.86 8.65
CA ILE A 354 -23.16 8.22 9.65
C ILE A 354 -24.20 9.22 10.18
N ALA A 355 -23.81 10.47 10.47
CA ALA A 355 -24.72 11.50 10.95
C ALA A 355 -25.80 11.86 9.90
N ILE A 356 -25.42 11.94 8.62
CA ILE A 356 -26.38 12.14 7.52
C ILE A 356 -27.33 10.95 7.40
N ALA A 357 -26.82 9.71 7.44
CA ALA A 357 -27.62 8.50 7.32
C ALA A 357 -28.58 8.27 8.50
N LEU A 358 -28.17 8.64 9.72
CA LEU A 358 -28.97 8.49 10.94
C LEU A 358 -29.84 9.71 11.27
N LYS A 359 -29.84 10.76 10.44
CA LYS A 359 -30.59 12.01 10.65
C LYS A 359 -32.04 11.76 11.11
N ASP A 360 -32.80 10.95 10.38
CA ASP A 360 -34.23 10.74 10.67
C ASP A 360 -34.50 9.95 11.95
N TRP A 361 -33.55 9.12 12.39
CA TRP A 361 -33.61 8.43 13.68
C TRP A 361 -33.46 9.44 14.83
N PHE A 362 -32.45 10.32 14.76
CA PHE A 362 -32.26 11.38 15.74
C PHE A 362 -33.43 12.37 15.75
N MET A 363 -33.90 12.81 14.58
CA MET A 363 -35.08 13.67 14.46
C MET A 363 -36.33 13.01 15.04
N SER A 364 -36.48 11.69 14.97
CA SER A 364 -37.61 10.99 15.59
C SER A 364 -37.50 10.94 17.12
N ILE A 365 -36.29 10.79 17.67
CA ILE A 365 -36.05 10.88 19.12
C ILE A 365 -36.37 12.30 19.64
N PHE A 366 -35.94 13.34 18.93
CA PHE A 366 -36.31 14.72 19.26
C PHE A 366 -37.81 14.97 19.10
N GLY A 367 -38.43 14.41 18.06
CA GLY A 367 -39.89 14.47 17.87
C GLY A 367 -40.65 13.86 19.04
N TRP A 368 -40.23 12.68 19.50
CA TRP A 368 -40.77 12.05 20.71
C TRP A 368 -40.67 12.95 21.93
N MET A 369 -39.49 13.50 22.20
CA MET A 369 -39.27 14.41 23.33
C MET A 369 -40.18 15.64 23.25
N VAL A 370 -40.34 16.23 22.06
CA VAL A 370 -41.26 17.38 21.85
C VAL A 370 -42.71 16.98 22.09
N ILE A 371 -43.19 15.85 21.56
CA ILE A 371 -44.57 15.37 21.78
C ILE A 371 -44.84 15.18 23.27
N VAL A 372 -43.95 14.44 23.97
CA VAL A 372 -44.10 14.10 25.39
C VAL A 372 -44.03 15.35 26.29
N THR A 373 -43.09 16.27 26.04
CA THR A 373 -42.92 17.48 26.86
C THR A 373 -43.97 18.56 26.59
N SER A 374 -44.40 18.73 25.33
CA SER A 374 -45.44 19.72 24.99
C SER A 374 -46.85 19.25 25.37
N GLY A 375 -47.08 17.94 25.44
CA GLY A 375 -48.42 17.37 25.62
C GLY A 375 -49.38 17.76 24.49
N SER A 376 -48.86 17.91 23.27
CA SER A 376 -49.62 18.28 22.07
C SER A 376 -50.43 17.12 21.48
N ILE A 377 -49.98 15.89 21.71
CA ILE A 377 -50.66 14.64 21.37
C ILE A 377 -50.49 13.69 22.56
N GLN A 378 -51.58 13.10 23.03
CA GLN A 378 -51.58 12.12 24.12
C GLN A 378 -52.14 10.76 23.66
N VAL A 379 -51.81 9.70 24.39
CA VAL A 379 -52.42 8.38 24.14
C VAL A 379 -53.93 8.48 24.43
N GLY A 380 -54.74 8.00 23.49
CA GLY A 380 -56.19 8.15 23.46
C GLY A 380 -56.71 9.38 22.72
N ASP A 381 -55.85 10.31 22.26
CA ASP A 381 -56.30 11.42 21.42
C ASP A 381 -56.71 10.95 20.02
N ARG A 382 -57.74 11.59 19.45
CA ARG A 382 -58.16 11.42 18.06
C ARG A 382 -57.46 12.44 17.18
N ILE A 383 -56.62 11.99 16.25
CA ILE A 383 -55.86 12.87 15.36
C ILE A 383 -56.15 12.60 13.88
N LYS A 384 -56.07 13.66 13.05
CA LYS A 384 -55.94 13.56 11.60
C LYS A 384 -54.49 13.77 11.20
N VAL A 385 -53.99 12.90 10.34
CA VAL A 385 -52.72 13.08 9.63
C VAL A 385 -52.94 12.95 8.12
N SER A 386 -52.13 13.66 7.34
CA SER A 386 -52.23 13.70 5.88
C SER A 386 -50.83 13.63 5.26
N LYS A 387 -50.55 12.60 4.48
CA LYS A 387 -49.25 12.44 3.80
C LYS A 387 -49.48 12.16 2.32
N GLY A 388 -49.23 13.16 1.47
CA GLY A 388 -49.58 13.11 0.06
C GLY A 388 -51.08 12.84 -0.11
N ASN A 389 -51.45 11.79 -0.84
CA ASN A 389 -52.84 11.43 -1.09
C ASN A 389 -53.48 10.58 0.03
N VAL A 390 -52.77 10.31 1.13
CA VAL A 390 -53.27 9.49 2.24
C VAL A 390 -53.67 10.39 3.40
N GLU A 391 -54.97 10.68 3.51
CA GLU A 391 -55.57 11.20 4.74
C GLU A 391 -56.09 10.05 5.61
N THR A 392 -55.81 10.10 6.90
CA THR A 392 -56.39 9.16 7.87
C THR A 392 -56.73 9.86 9.19
N VAL A 393 -57.81 9.41 9.82
CA VAL A 393 -58.28 9.88 11.12
C VAL A 393 -58.39 8.68 12.05
N GLY A 394 -57.78 8.78 13.22
CA GLY A 394 -57.71 7.65 14.14
C GLY A 394 -57.28 8.04 15.54
N ASP A 395 -57.37 7.07 16.45
CA ASP A 395 -57.04 7.23 17.86
C ASP A 395 -55.61 6.77 18.14
N VAL A 396 -54.86 7.55 18.92
CA VAL A 396 -53.47 7.24 19.32
C VAL A 396 -53.47 6.09 20.31
N LEU A 397 -52.86 4.97 19.92
CA LEU A 397 -52.68 3.78 20.77
C LEU A 397 -51.41 3.86 21.64
N ASP A 398 -50.31 4.41 21.08
CA ASP A 398 -49.01 4.45 21.73
C ASP A 398 -48.12 5.56 21.11
N ILE A 399 -47.17 6.08 21.91
CA ILE A 399 -46.15 7.05 21.50
C ILE A 399 -44.76 6.52 21.89
N SER A 400 -44.27 5.58 21.07
CA SER A 400 -42.95 4.98 21.14
C SER A 400 -41.84 5.97 20.72
N LEU A 401 -40.58 5.71 21.12
CA LEU A 401 -39.42 6.58 20.88
C LEU A 401 -39.23 7.03 19.42
N PHE A 402 -39.57 6.19 18.44
CA PHE A 402 -39.42 6.49 17.02
C PHE A 402 -40.75 6.74 16.27
N LYS A 403 -41.90 6.41 16.87
CA LYS A 403 -43.20 6.43 16.17
C LYS A 403 -44.41 6.65 17.08
N ILE A 404 -45.42 7.34 16.56
CA ILE A 404 -46.80 7.32 17.03
C ILE A 404 -47.50 6.14 16.36
N THR A 405 -48.23 5.35 17.14
CA THR A 405 -49.12 4.29 16.62
C THR A 405 -50.56 4.77 16.70
N ILE A 406 -51.28 4.84 15.57
CA ILE A 406 -52.70 5.19 15.54
C ILE A 406 -53.55 4.05 14.99
N ARG A 407 -54.79 3.93 15.47
CA ARG A 407 -55.83 3.07 14.92
C ARG A 407 -56.85 3.90 14.17
N GLU A 408 -56.96 3.68 12.86
CA GLU A 408 -57.94 4.34 12.01
C GLU A 408 -59.38 3.95 12.37
N ASP A 409 -60.29 4.93 12.36
CA ASP A 409 -61.71 4.75 12.63
C ASP A 409 -62.59 5.13 11.43
N ILE A 410 -63.89 4.86 11.49
CA ILE A 410 -64.88 5.24 10.47
C ILE A 410 -65.18 6.73 10.60
N THR A 411 -64.78 7.52 9.60
CA THR A 411 -65.04 8.96 9.55
C THR A 411 -65.61 9.39 8.20
N LEU A 412 -65.95 10.67 8.05
CA LEU A 412 -66.39 11.23 6.77
C LEU A 412 -65.33 11.04 5.67
N THR A 413 -64.03 11.16 6.00
CA THR A 413 -62.92 10.83 5.10
C THR A 413 -62.97 9.36 4.65
N SER A 414 -63.30 8.42 5.55
CA SER A 414 -63.48 7.01 5.18
C SER A 414 -64.68 6.77 4.27
N TYR A 415 -65.71 7.64 4.33
CA TYR A 415 -66.85 7.59 3.42
C TYR A 415 -66.51 8.16 2.03
N THR A 416 -65.77 9.28 1.96
CA THR A 416 -65.50 10.00 0.70
C THR A 416 -64.25 9.53 -0.05
N THR A 417 -63.18 9.11 0.65
CA THR A 417 -61.89 8.78 0.01
C THR A 417 -61.45 7.32 0.20
N ASN A 418 -61.64 6.73 1.39
CA ASN A 418 -61.12 5.39 1.67
C ASN A 418 -62.04 4.50 2.52
N ARG A 419 -62.82 3.66 1.83
CA ARG A 419 -63.83 2.76 2.41
C ARG A 419 -63.25 1.70 3.37
N ARG A 420 -61.95 1.37 3.28
CA ARG A 420 -61.31 0.29 4.07
C ARG A 420 -60.61 0.86 5.31
N THR A 421 -61.33 0.92 6.41
CA THR A 421 -60.89 1.44 7.73
C THR A 421 -60.42 0.34 8.70
N GLY A 422 -60.00 0.71 9.92
CA GLY A 422 -59.55 -0.20 10.98
C GLY A 422 -58.06 -0.55 10.93
N ARG A 423 -57.29 0.11 10.05
CA ARG A 423 -55.85 -0.09 9.89
C ARG A 423 -55.07 0.52 11.06
N ILE A 424 -53.92 -0.06 11.36
CA ILE A 424 -52.94 0.52 12.29
C ILE A 424 -51.87 1.23 11.46
N PHE A 425 -51.70 2.53 11.68
CA PHE A 425 -50.63 3.32 11.06
C PHE A 425 -49.50 3.58 12.05
N PHE A 426 -48.27 3.52 11.53
CA PHE A 426 -47.05 3.87 12.25
C PHE A 426 -46.49 5.15 11.65
N ILE A 427 -46.64 6.26 12.39
CA ILE A 427 -46.21 7.59 11.96
C ILE A 427 -44.86 7.86 12.63
N PRO A 428 -43.76 8.06 11.89
CA PRO A 428 -42.47 8.34 12.52
C PRO A 428 -42.51 9.71 13.22
N ASN A 429 -41.89 9.83 14.39
CA ASN A 429 -42.03 11.02 15.23
C ASN A 429 -41.42 12.28 14.61
N ASN A 430 -40.50 12.17 13.65
CA ASN A 430 -39.96 13.32 12.90
C ASN A 430 -41.03 14.02 12.04
N TYR A 431 -42.15 13.35 11.74
CA TYR A 431 -43.25 13.88 10.93
C TYR A 431 -43.83 15.20 11.48
N ILE A 432 -43.79 15.41 12.81
CA ILE A 432 -44.29 16.64 13.45
C ILE A 432 -43.55 17.91 13.04
N PHE A 433 -42.33 17.77 12.48
CA PHE A 433 -41.50 18.89 12.04
C PHE A 433 -41.69 19.24 10.56
N SER A 434 -42.28 18.34 9.79
CA SER A 434 -42.47 18.49 8.33
C SER A 434 -43.93 18.72 7.93
N GLU A 435 -44.88 18.19 8.69
CA GLU A 435 -46.29 18.09 8.29
C GLU A 435 -47.24 18.47 9.44
N LEU A 436 -48.45 18.90 9.10
CA LEU A 436 -49.46 19.30 10.08
C LEU A 436 -50.23 18.08 10.63
N ILE A 437 -50.37 18.02 11.95
CA ILE A 437 -51.26 17.09 12.66
C ILE A 437 -52.41 17.90 13.27
N ALA A 438 -53.66 17.52 12.98
CA ALA A 438 -54.82 18.10 13.64
C ALA A 438 -55.29 17.17 14.78
N ASN A 439 -55.26 17.64 16.02
CA ASN A 439 -55.77 16.92 17.18
C ASN A 439 -57.21 17.35 17.48
N TYR A 440 -58.17 16.43 17.37
CA TYR A 440 -59.61 16.69 17.54
C TYR A 440 -60.11 16.57 18.98
N THR A 441 -59.28 16.08 19.91
CA THR A 441 -59.64 15.85 21.32
C THR A 441 -58.77 16.62 22.31
N HIS A 442 -57.85 17.44 21.78
CA HIS A 442 -56.80 18.13 22.52
C HIS A 442 -57.31 18.81 23.79
N SER A 443 -56.56 18.62 24.88
CA SER A 443 -56.86 19.23 26.19
C SER A 443 -58.28 18.94 26.72
N GLY A 444 -58.91 17.85 26.26
CA GLY A 444 -60.25 17.42 26.67
C GLY A 444 -61.41 18.06 25.91
N LEU A 445 -61.16 18.84 24.86
CA LEU A 445 -62.19 19.35 23.95
C LEU A 445 -62.56 18.25 22.95
N ARG A 446 -63.56 17.43 23.27
CA ARG A 446 -63.95 16.26 22.44
C ARG A 446 -64.97 16.61 21.34
N THR A 447 -65.18 17.89 21.08
CA THR A 447 -66.28 18.39 20.23
C THR A 447 -65.74 19.15 19.03
N VAL A 448 -66.24 18.80 17.85
CA VAL A 448 -65.88 19.38 16.56
C VAL A 448 -67.12 19.96 15.87
N TRP A 449 -66.90 20.86 14.91
CA TRP A 449 -67.95 21.30 13.99
C TRP A 449 -68.08 20.28 12.86
N ASP A 450 -69.32 19.86 12.58
CA ASP A 450 -69.70 19.15 11.37
C ASP A 450 -70.77 19.99 10.64
N GLY A 451 -70.92 19.76 9.34
CA GLY A 451 -71.84 20.48 8.45
C GLY A 451 -72.72 19.50 7.68
N ILE A 452 -73.93 19.91 7.33
CA ILE A 452 -74.82 19.21 6.40
C ILE A 452 -75.30 20.22 5.37
N ASP A 453 -75.09 19.93 4.09
CA ASP A 453 -75.46 20.83 3.00
C ASP A 453 -76.61 20.18 2.22
N ILE A 454 -77.73 20.89 2.10
CA ILE A 454 -78.91 20.47 1.32
C ILE A 454 -79.27 21.60 0.36
N THR A 455 -79.33 21.28 -0.94
CA THR A 455 -79.68 22.23 -1.99
C THR A 455 -81.19 22.23 -2.23
N ILE A 456 -81.79 23.42 -2.21
CA ILE A 456 -83.20 23.66 -2.56
C ILE A 456 -83.27 24.47 -3.87
N THR A 457 -84.40 24.44 -4.58
CA THR A 457 -84.56 25.20 -5.84
C THR A 457 -84.53 26.72 -5.58
N TYR A 458 -84.24 27.51 -6.62
CA TYR A 458 -84.20 28.98 -6.48
C TYR A 458 -85.55 29.59 -6.08
N ASP A 459 -86.65 28.95 -6.48
CA ASP A 459 -88.02 29.37 -6.15
C ASP A 459 -88.47 28.95 -4.73
N SER A 460 -87.67 28.13 -4.04
CA SER A 460 -87.99 27.65 -2.69
C SER A 460 -87.82 28.72 -1.62
N ASN A 461 -88.63 28.63 -0.56
CA ASN A 461 -88.59 29.56 0.57
C ASN A 461 -87.36 29.32 1.47
N TYR A 462 -86.19 29.82 1.03
CA TYR A 462 -84.92 29.67 1.75
C TYR A 462 -84.96 30.18 3.19
N LYS A 463 -85.78 31.21 3.50
CA LYS A 463 -85.92 31.75 4.86
C LYS A 463 -86.58 30.73 5.79
N LYS A 464 -87.62 30.04 5.30
CA LYS A 464 -88.32 28.97 6.01
C LYS A 464 -87.43 27.74 6.17
N ALA A 465 -86.76 27.31 5.09
CA ALA A 465 -85.77 26.23 5.12
C ALA A 465 -84.63 26.49 6.14
N GLN A 466 -84.10 27.72 6.18
CA GLN A 466 -83.08 28.13 7.16
C GLN A 466 -83.62 28.13 8.60
N LYS A 467 -84.90 28.47 8.82
CA LYS A 467 -85.55 28.41 10.14
C LYS A 467 -85.71 26.97 10.61
N ILE A 468 -86.30 26.11 9.79
CA ILE A 468 -86.53 24.67 10.07
C ILE A 468 -85.20 24.00 10.41
N SER A 469 -84.18 24.15 9.55
CA SER A 469 -82.85 23.59 9.79
C SER A 469 -82.27 24.02 11.13
N ARG A 470 -82.38 25.33 11.48
CA ARG A 470 -81.85 25.88 12.73
C ARG A 470 -82.56 25.31 13.96
N GLU A 471 -83.85 25.03 13.88
CA GLU A 471 -84.62 24.43 14.98
C GLU A 471 -84.26 22.95 15.18
N ILE A 472 -84.14 22.18 14.09
CA ILE A 472 -83.68 20.78 14.11
C ILE A 472 -82.25 20.67 14.67
N LEU A 473 -81.31 21.49 14.16
CA LEU A 473 -79.94 21.54 14.68
C LEU A 473 -79.92 21.84 16.18
N LYS A 474 -80.69 22.85 16.63
CA LYS A 474 -80.77 23.21 18.05
C LYS A 474 -81.32 22.08 18.92
N HIS A 475 -82.24 21.27 18.42
CA HIS A 475 -82.76 20.12 19.14
C HIS A 475 -81.66 19.05 19.32
N TYR A 476 -81.10 18.55 18.22
CA TYR A 476 -80.18 17.41 18.23
C TYR A 476 -78.77 17.75 18.77
N SER A 477 -78.29 18.99 18.61
CA SER A 477 -76.92 19.37 19.05
C SER A 477 -76.83 19.97 20.46
N LYS A 478 -77.96 20.25 21.14
CA LYS A 478 -78.01 20.96 22.44
C LYS A 478 -77.00 20.43 23.47
N GLY A 479 -76.99 19.11 23.68
CA GLY A 479 -76.10 18.45 24.64
C GLY A 479 -74.61 18.64 24.32
N TYR A 480 -74.26 18.66 23.03
CA TYR A 480 -72.90 18.94 22.58
C TYR A 480 -72.56 20.43 22.74
N THR A 481 -73.43 21.34 22.34
CA THR A 481 -73.26 22.80 22.56
C THR A 481 -73.02 23.15 24.04
N ASP A 482 -73.79 22.56 24.97
CA ASP A 482 -73.60 22.76 26.42
C ASP A 482 -72.28 22.15 26.94
N MET A 483 -71.88 20.98 26.41
CA MET A 483 -70.60 20.34 26.71
C MET A 483 -69.42 21.18 26.21
N THR A 484 -69.45 21.63 24.95
CA THR A 484 -68.43 22.48 24.33
C THR A 484 -68.29 23.80 25.09
N ARG A 485 -69.40 24.43 25.51
CA ARG A 485 -69.35 25.67 26.31
C ARG A 485 -68.55 25.47 27.60
N LYS A 486 -68.75 24.34 28.30
CA LYS A 486 -67.99 23.97 29.50
C LYS A 486 -66.52 23.64 29.20
N GLN A 487 -66.24 22.89 28.14
CA GLN A 487 -64.88 22.49 27.75
C GLN A 487 -64.03 23.71 27.32
N LEU A 488 -64.56 24.58 26.44
CA LEU A 488 -63.89 25.81 26.03
C LEU A 488 -63.67 26.79 27.19
N SER A 489 -64.61 26.86 28.15
CA SER A 489 -64.41 27.67 29.36
C SER A 489 -63.23 27.18 30.21
N LYS A 490 -63.00 25.85 30.29
CA LYS A 490 -61.80 25.29 30.95
C LYS A 490 -60.52 25.58 30.14
N MET A 491 -60.57 25.46 28.82
CA MET A 491 -59.42 25.76 27.96
C MET A 491 -58.98 27.22 27.99
N ARG A 492 -59.87 28.17 28.29
CA ARG A 492 -59.52 29.60 28.42
C ARG A 492 -58.44 29.86 29.48
N ASN A 493 -58.30 28.98 30.48
CA ASN A 493 -57.24 29.07 31.48
C ASN A 493 -55.86 28.64 30.95
N LYS A 494 -55.81 27.89 29.83
CA LYS A 494 -54.58 27.39 29.19
C LYS A 494 -54.26 28.11 27.87
N TYR A 495 -55.26 28.67 27.20
CA TYR A 495 -55.16 29.29 25.88
C TYR A 495 -55.96 30.59 25.82
N GLN A 496 -55.43 31.60 25.11
CA GLN A 496 -56.11 32.89 24.87
C GLN A 496 -57.27 32.76 23.87
N LEU A 497 -58.34 32.09 24.27
CA LEU A 497 -59.54 31.88 23.46
C LEU A 497 -60.52 33.06 23.58
N ARG A 498 -60.82 33.72 22.45
CA ARG A 498 -61.94 34.65 22.33
C ARG A 498 -63.26 33.95 22.66
N ALA A 499 -64.30 34.73 22.98
CA ALA A 499 -65.64 34.18 23.19
C ALA A 499 -66.21 33.64 21.86
N THR A 500 -66.11 32.33 21.65
CA THR A 500 -66.63 31.66 20.46
C THR A 500 -68.10 31.28 20.65
N GLY A 501 -68.94 31.62 19.67
CA GLY A 501 -70.34 31.19 19.64
C GLY A 501 -70.43 29.70 19.35
N VAL A 502 -70.97 28.95 20.32
CA VAL A 502 -71.21 27.49 20.28
C VAL A 502 -72.61 27.11 19.78
N GLU A 503 -73.44 28.09 19.44
CA GLU A 503 -74.78 27.86 18.89
C GLU A 503 -74.69 27.40 17.42
N PRO A 504 -75.55 26.46 16.97
CA PRO A 504 -75.59 26.02 15.57
C PRO A 504 -75.83 27.17 14.59
N ARG A 505 -75.22 27.04 13.41
CA ARG A 505 -75.19 28.08 12.38
C ARG A 505 -75.76 27.52 11.10
N VAL A 506 -76.66 28.27 10.46
CA VAL A 506 -77.22 27.88 9.16
C VAL A 506 -76.93 29.01 8.18
N TYR A 507 -76.07 28.73 7.22
CA TYR A 507 -75.73 29.64 6.13
C TYR A 507 -76.60 29.33 4.90
N THR A 508 -76.71 30.30 4.01
CA THR A 508 -77.49 30.21 2.78
C THR A 508 -76.61 30.74 1.66
N PHE A 509 -76.29 29.88 0.70
CA PHE A 509 -75.42 30.21 -0.43
C PHE A 509 -76.18 29.99 -1.75
N VAL A 510 -75.89 30.80 -2.76
CA VAL A 510 -76.44 30.63 -4.11
C VAL A 510 -75.38 29.90 -4.93
N GLU A 511 -75.72 28.70 -5.41
CA GLU A 511 -74.83 27.80 -6.15
C GLU A 511 -75.43 27.45 -7.53
N PRO A 512 -74.68 26.90 -8.50
CA PRO A 512 -75.14 26.73 -9.89
C PRO A 512 -76.42 25.91 -10.10
N HIS A 513 -76.82 25.10 -9.11
CA HIS A 513 -77.99 24.22 -9.18
C HIS A 513 -79.09 24.57 -8.18
N GLY A 514 -78.97 25.68 -7.44
CA GLY A 514 -79.98 26.11 -6.47
C GLY A 514 -79.43 26.92 -5.30
N ILE A 515 -80.18 26.95 -4.20
CA ILE A 515 -79.77 27.59 -2.95
C ILE A 515 -79.31 26.49 -1.98
N VAL A 516 -78.07 26.53 -1.52
CA VAL A 516 -77.56 25.59 -0.50
C VAL A 516 -77.87 26.11 0.90
N ILE A 517 -78.58 25.29 1.67
CA ILE A 517 -78.79 25.48 3.11
C ILE A 517 -77.69 24.69 3.84
N SER A 518 -76.63 25.41 4.23
CA SER A 518 -75.44 24.84 4.87
C SER A 518 -75.56 24.89 6.39
N SER A 519 -75.76 23.72 7.00
CA SER A 519 -76.20 23.52 8.37
C SER A 519 -75.07 23.01 9.27
N TRP A 520 -74.44 23.91 10.02
CA TRP A 520 -73.27 23.64 10.87
C TRP A 520 -73.64 23.51 12.35
N TYR A 521 -73.18 22.44 12.98
CA TYR A 521 -73.48 22.12 14.38
C TYR A 521 -72.27 21.50 15.09
N LEU A 522 -72.30 21.50 16.41
CA LEU A 522 -71.31 20.84 17.24
C LEU A 522 -71.70 19.38 17.47
N THR A 523 -70.72 18.50 17.33
CA THR A 523 -70.85 17.06 17.58
C THR A 523 -69.62 16.54 18.32
N ASN A 524 -69.71 15.35 18.89
CA ASN A 524 -68.56 14.66 19.47
C ASN A 524 -67.69 14.08 18.33
N SER A 525 -66.36 14.26 18.40
CA SER A 525 -65.40 13.74 17.41
C SER A 525 -65.49 12.22 17.18
N TYR A 526 -65.93 11.47 18.20
CA TYR A 526 -66.16 10.02 18.12
C TYR A 526 -67.53 9.64 17.51
N ALA A 527 -68.46 10.59 17.36
CA ALA A 527 -69.85 10.32 16.95
C ALA A 527 -70.35 11.18 15.78
N ALA A 528 -69.46 11.93 15.10
CA ALA A 528 -69.81 12.87 14.05
C ALA A 528 -70.70 12.22 12.96
N LEU A 529 -70.24 11.11 12.37
CA LEU A 529 -70.97 10.39 11.31
C LEU A 529 -72.36 9.91 11.77
N VAL A 530 -72.50 9.48 13.03
CA VAL A 530 -73.77 8.99 13.59
C VAL A 530 -74.77 10.13 13.72
N LEU A 531 -74.34 11.26 14.28
CA LEU A 531 -75.21 12.44 14.42
C LEU A 531 -75.57 13.03 13.05
N ARG A 532 -74.62 13.06 12.11
CA ARG A 532 -74.85 13.46 10.72
C ARG A 532 -75.91 12.58 10.04
N SER A 533 -75.80 11.27 10.21
CA SER A 533 -76.79 10.30 9.70
C SER A 533 -78.16 10.40 10.37
N THR A 534 -78.27 11.01 11.55
CA THR A 534 -79.55 11.26 12.24
C THR A 534 -80.16 12.58 11.77
N ILE A 535 -79.35 13.65 11.68
CA ILE A 535 -79.85 15.00 11.34
C ILE A 535 -80.16 15.14 9.85
N SER A 536 -79.39 14.52 8.94
CA SER A 536 -79.61 14.71 7.50
C SER A 536 -81.00 14.26 7.02
N PRO A 537 -81.51 13.06 7.39
CA PRO A 537 -82.87 12.65 7.04
C PRO A 537 -83.94 13.54 7.70
N GLU A 538 -83.74 13.92 8.96
CA GLU A 538 -84.71 14.77 9.69
C GLU A 538 -84.89 16.16 9.04
N ILE A 539 -83.82 16.77 8.54
CA ILE A 539 -83.92 18.03 7.78
C ILE A 539 -84.60 17.78 6.42
N LEU A 540 -84.26 16.69 5.73
CA LEU A 540 -84.84 16.34 4.43
C LEU A 540 -86.36 16.10 4.54
N ASP A 541 -86.79 15.28 5.50
CA ASP A 541 -88.20 14.98 5.78
C ASP A 541 -88.97 16.22 6.24
N ALA A 542 -88.33 17.15 6.95
CA ALA A 542 -88.93 18.41 7.33
C ALA A 542 -89.07 19.39 6.15
N PHE A 543 -88.16 19.34 5.17
CA PHE A 543 -88.31 20.10 3.91
C PHE A 543 -89.40 19.49 3.02
N MET A 544 -89.45 18.16 2.88
CA MET A 544 -90.45 17.47 2.05
C MET A 544 -91.89 17.56 2.57
N LYS A 545 -92.10 17.99 3.82
CA LYS A 545 -93.42 18.27 4.40
C LYS A 545 -93.98 19.66 4.05
N GLU A 546 -93.20 20.51 3.40
CA GLU A 546 -93.52 21.93 3.19
C GLU A 546 -93.70 22.22 1.70
N ASP A 547 -94.91 22.63 1.30
CA ASP A 547 -95.28 22.85 -0.11
C ASP A 547 -94.47 23.95 -0.82
N ASP A 548 -93.74 24.80 -0.08
CA ASP A 548 -92.90 25.90 -0.57
C ASP A 548 -91.39 25.60 -0.50
N ILE A 549 -90.98 24.35 -0.26
CA ILE A 549 -89.56 23.93 -0.23
C ILE A 549 -89.36 22.69 -1.11
N HIS A 550 -88.67 22.89 -2.23
CA HIS A 550 -88.37 21.84 -3.19
C HIS A 550 -86.86 21.53 -3.20
N ILE A 551 -86.51 20.25 -3.11
CA ILE A 551 -85.11 19.81 -3.21
C ILE A 551 -84.61 20.00 -4.65
N ALA A 552 -83.42 20.58 -4.79
CA ALA A 552 -82.78 20.74 -6.08
C ALA A 552 -82.03 19.48 -6.50
N TYR A 553 -82.10 19.18 -7.79
CA TYR A 553 -81.28 18.19 -8.47
C TYR A 553 -80.46 18.89 -9.56
N PRO A 554 -79.41 18.28 -10.13
CA PRO A 554 -78.68 18.88 -11.25
C PRO A 554 -79.56 19.08 -12.49
N THR A 555 -80.18 20.26 -12.61
CA THR A 555 -81.03 20.64 -13.74
C THR A 555 -80.25 21.44 -14.77
N SER A 556 -80.41 21.09 -16.06
CA SER A 556 -79.87 21.85 -17.19
C SER A 556 -81.00 22.28 -18.12
N GLN A 557 -81.08 23.57 -18.44
CA GLN A 557 -82.02 24.08 -19.42
C GLN A 557 -81.42 23.96 -20.82
N ILE A 558 -81.96 23.05 -21.64
CA ILE A 558 -81.55 22.90 -23.05
C ILE A 558 -82.48 23.76 -23.91
N ASN A 559 -81.93 24.77 -24.57
CA ASN A 559 -82.64 25.54 -25.59
C ASN A 559 -82.48 24.85 -26.94
N ILE A 560 -83.57 24.31 -27.50
CA ILE A 560 -83.57 23.49 -28.73
C ILE A 560 -83.79 24.37 -29.99
N ASN A 561 -84.03 25.67 -29.83
CA ASN A 561 -84.22 26.58 -30.95
C ASN A 561 -82.92 26.79 -31.74
N ARG A 562 -82.98 26.85 -33.08
CA ARG A 562 -81.89 27.42 -33.89
C ARG A 562 -81.77 28.90 -33.56
N THR A 563 -80.78 29.25 -32.74
CA THR A 563 -80.52 30.62 -32.31
C THR A 563 -79.63 31.33 -33.32
N ASP A 564 -80.23 32.10 -34.23
CA ASP A 564 -79.49 33.05 -35.08
C ASP A 564 -78.98 34.28 -34.27
N ASN A 565 -79.42 34.43 -33.00
CA ASN A 565 -78.91 35.41 -32.03
C ASN A 565 -78.32 34.72 -30.79
N PRO A 566 -77.07 35.04 -30.36
CA PRO A 566 -76.43 34.42 -29.21
C PRO A 566 -77.04 34.86 -27.87
N TYR A 567 -76.97 33.98 -26.86
CA TYR A 567 -77.61 34.19 -25.55
C TYR A 567 -76.63 34.76 -24.51
N GLY A 568 -77.09 35.75 -23.73
CA GLY A 568 -76.33 36.46 -22.69
C GLY A 568 -76.78 37.92 -22.57
N PRO A 569 -76.26 38.71 -21.61
CA PRO A 569 -76.54 40.14 -21.49
C PRO A 569 -75.76 40.93 -22.54
N ALA A 570 -75.93 40.59 -23.81
CA ALA A 570 -75.49 41.42 -24.92
C ALA A 570 -76.27 42.74 -24.85
N SER A 571 -75.51 43.85 -24.77
CA SER A 571 -76.01 45.21 -25.00
C SER A 571 -77.08 45.19 -26.10
N LYS A 572 -78.26 45.77 -25.83
CA LYS A 572 -79.30 45.97 -26.86
C LYS A 572 -78.61 46.49 -28.13
N SER A 573 -78.84 45.80 -29.25
CA SER A 573 -78.39 46.31 -30.55
C SER A 573 -78.88 47.74 -30.69
N LYS A 574 -77.98 48.67 -31.03
CA LYS A 574 -78.39 50.04 -31.33
C LYS A 574 -79.33 49.96 -32.53
N ILE A 575 -80.57 50.41 -32.34
CA ILE A 575 -81.48 50.65 -33.45
C ILE A 575 -80.83 51.77 -34.26
N VAL A 576 -80.28 51.43 -35.43
CA VAL A 576 -79.92 52.43 -36.45
C VAL A 576 -81.24 53.03 -36.93
N PRO A 577 -81.43 54.36 -36.89
CA PRO A 577 -82.62 54.98 -37.47
C PRO A 577 -82.68 54.69 -38.97
N LYS A 578 -83.84 54.26 -39.47
CA LYS A 578 -84.05 53.98 -40.90
C LYS A 578 -83.75 55.18 -41.80
N ASP A 579 -83.90 56.38 -41.25
CA ASP A 579 -83.72 57.66 -41.95
C ASP A 579 -82.27 57.87 -42.46
N LEU A 580 -81.29 57.06 -42.03
CA LEU A 580 -79.91 57.06 -42.54
C LEU A 580 -79.62 56.03 -43.63
N GLU A 581 -80.50 55.03 -43.86
CA GLU A 581 -80.36 54.12 -45.01
C GLU A 581 -80.93 54.78 -46.28
N ASP A 582 -82.06 55.49 -46.17
CA ASP A 582 -82.68 56.18 -47.31
C ASP A 582 -81.83 57.38 -47.81
N GLU A 583 -81.08 58.06 -46.92
CA GLU A 583 -80.21 59.19 -47.29
C GLU A 583 -78.89 58.75 -47.96
N ILE A 584 -78.50 57.47 -47.84
CA ILE A 584 -77.33 56.89 -48.51
C ILE A 584 -77.70 56.29 -49.88
N ILE A 585 -78.97 56.00 -50.13
CA ILE A 585 -79.47 55.44 -51.40
C ILE A 585 -79.79 56.54 -52.45
N GLN A 586 -79.83 57.83 -52.06
CA GLN A 586 -80.01 58.96 -52.98
C GLN A 586 -78.72 59.74 -53.31
N ARG A 587 -77.56 59.06 -53.42
CA ARG A 587 -76.31 59.63 -53.96
C ARG A 587 -75.61 58.73 -54.96
#